data_AF-H3ZR61-F1
#
_entry.id   AF-H3ZR61-F1
#
_cell.length_a   1.000
_cell.length_b   1.000
_cell.length_c   1.000
_cell.angle_alpha   90.00
_cell.angle_beta   90.00
_cell.angle_gamma   90.00
#
_symmetry.space_group_name_H-M   'P 1'
#
loop_
_entity.id
_entity.type
_entity.pdbx_description
1 polymer ?
#
loop_
_entity_poly.entity_id
_entity_poly.type
_entity_poly.pdbx_seq_one_letter_code
_entity_poly.pdbx_strand_id
1 'polypeptide(L)'
;MKLRLNLALILTAPFFLVAIFAGSYLVRWIAVLVAGTMLLAFMLEEAELPYIPRRREQKRRKEDFERLADVIKMAKKGSVAKQIVLDSLLEIYEIIEEDREKAKTKVRELKITGSGNKFLEDLEKVLEIVEADVNESRGSL
;
A
#
# COMPACT_ATOMS: atom_id res chain seq x y z
N MET A 1 -7.54 13.02 23.44
CA MET A 1 -6.38 13.81 23.88
C MET A 1 -6.42 14.14 25.37
N LYS A 2 -7.24 15.10 25.87
CA LYS A 2 -7.16 15.58 27.27
C LYS A 2 -7.24 14.46 28.34
N LEU A 3 -8.13 13.48 28.19
CA LEU A 3 -8.31 12.41 29.18
C LEU A 3 -7.11 11.46 29.29
N ARG A 4 -6.38 11.23 28.18
CA ARG A 4 -5.23 10.31 28.12
C ARG A 4 -3.94 10.96 28.62
N LEU A 5 -3.75 12.24 28.27
CA LEU A 5 -2.64 13.04 28.79
C LEU A 5 -2.74 13.19 30.30
N ASN A 6 -3.95 13.42 30.82
CA ASN A 6 -4.21 13.44 32.27
C ASN A 6 -3.88 12.09 32.93
N LEU A 7 -4.16 10.96 32.27
CA LEU A 7 -3.86 9.62 32.79
C LEU A 7 -2.35 9.37 32.85
N ALA A 8 -1.60 9.76 31.82
CA ALA A 8 -0.14 9.68 31.79
C ALA A 8 0.51 10.55 32.88
N LEU A 9 -0.05 11.75 33.10
CA LEU A 9 0.38 12.67 34.15
C LEU A 9 0.13 12.09 35.57
N ILE A 10 -1.04 11.49 35.79
CA ILE A 10 -1.38 10.83 37.06
C ILE A 10 -0.47 9.62 37.32
N LEU A 11 -0.14 8.84 36.28
CA LEU A 11 0.71 7.65 36.40
C LEU A 11 2.18 8.00 36.67
N THR A 12 2.67 9.11 36.12
CA THR A 12 4.07 9.56 36.27
C THR A 12 4.30 10.44 37.50
N ALA A 13 3.27 11.10 38.02
CA ALA A 13 3.33 11.95 39.22
C ALA A 13 3.99 11.30 40.46
N PRO A 14 3.69 10.04 40.85
CA PRO A 14 4.34 9.44 42.02
C PRO A 14 5.85 9.26 41.84
N PHE A 15 6.33 9.00 40.62
CA PHE A 15 7.76 8.86 40.33
C PHE A 15 8.48 10.22 40.39
N PHE A 16 7.82 11.29 39.95
CA PHE A 16 8.34 12.66 40.12
C PHE A 16 8.44 13.05 41.61
N LEU A 17 7.45 12.68 42.42
CA LEU A 17 7.50 12.93 43.87
C LEU A 17 8.65 12.15 44.52
N VAL A 18 8.83 10.87 44.16
CA VAL A 18 9.98 10.08 44.64
C VAL A 18 11.31 10.69 44.18
N ALA A 19 11.41 11.21 42.96
CA ALA A 19 12.63 11.85 42.47
C ALA A 19 13.00 13.13 43.26
N ILE A 20 12.00 13.88 43.76
CA ILE A 20 12.23 15.11 44.52
C ILE A 20 12.55 14.82 45.98
N PHE A 21 11.87 13.83 46.59
CA PHE A 21 11.99 13.52 48.02
C PHE A 21 12.99 12.41 48.34
N ALA A 22 13.51 11.68 47.35
CA ALA A 22 14.56 10.70 47.58
C ALA A 22 15.86 11.40 47.99
N GLY A 23 16.27 11.21 49.25
CA GLY A 23 17.54 11.71 49.77
C GLY A 23 18.79 11.09 49.13
N SER A 24 18.62 10.05 48.31
CA SER A 24 19.70 9.39 47.58
C SER A 24 19.73 9.81 46.11
N TYR A 25 20.87 10.37 45.68
CA TYR A 25 21.12 10.81 44.30
C TYR A 25 20.86 9.70 43.28
N LEU A 26 21.30 8.47 43.57
CA LEU A 26 21.08 7.32 42.69
C LEU A 26 19.60 7.02 42.47
N VAL A 27 18.79 7.05 43.53
CA VAL A 27 17.35 6.78 43.48
C VAL A 27 16.63 7.86 42.68
N ARG A 28 17.04 9.12 42.81
CA ARG A 28 16.51 10.24 42.02
C ARG A 28 16.72 10.05 40.52
N TRP A 29 17.93 9.64 40.10
CA TRP A 29 18.21 9.43 38.68
C TRP A 29 17.47 8.22 38.10
N ILE A 30 17.33 7.14 38.89
CA ILE A 30 16.53 5.98 38.47
C ILE A 30 15.07 6.39 38.26
N ALA A 31 14.50 7.18 39.17
CA ALA A 31 13.13 7.67 39.04
C ALA A 31 12.94 8.57 37.81
N VAL A 32 13.90 9.45 37.53
CA VAL A 32 13.89 10.31 36.32
C VAL A 32 13.97 9.48 35.04
N LEU A 33 14.81 8.45 35.00
CA LEU A 33 14.91 7.56 33.84
C LEU A 33 13.61 6.79 33.58
N VAL A 34 12.98 6.25 34.63
CA VAL A 34 11.70 5.54 34.51
C VAL A 34 10.58 6.47 34.06
N ALA A 35 10.50 7.67 34.64
CA ALA A 35 9.51 8.66 34.23
C ALA A 35 9.74 9.10 32.78
N GLY A 36 10.99 9.34 32.39
CA GLY A 36 11.36 9.73 31.02
C GLY A 36 11.04 8.66 29.99
N THR A 37 11.33 7.39 30.26
CA THR A 37 11.02 6.29 29.33
C THR A 37 9.52 6.05 29.20
N MET A 38 8.75 6.14 30.29
CA MET A 38 7.28 6.09 30.22
C MET A 38 6.72 7.22 29.36
N LEU A 39 7.18 8.46 29.58
CA LEU A 39 6.69 9.62 28.84
C LEU A 39 7.06 9.55 27.36
N LEU A 40 8.25 9.03 27.06
CA LEU A 40 8.72 8.77 25.70
C LEU A 40 7.89 7.67 25.03
N ALA A 41 7.54 6.59 25.73
CA ALA A 41 6.67 5.55 25.21
C ALA A 41 5.26 6.08 24.89
N PHE A 42 4.70 6.92 25.75
CA PHE A 42 3.42 7.60 25.48
C PHE A 42 3.52 8.58 24.31
N MET A 43 4.62 9.34 24.20
CA MET A 43 4.87 10.22 23.05
C MET A 43 5.03 9.44 21.74
N LEU A 44 5.63 8.25 21.76
CA LEU A 44 5.72 7.38 20.58
C LEU A 44 4.39 6.74 20.20
N GLU A 45 3.49 6.53 21.15
CA GLU A 45 2.12 6.06 20.87
C GLU A 45 1.23 7.20 20.32
N GLU A 46 1.44 8.44 20.76
CA GLU A 46 0.78 9.64 20.21
C GLU A 46 1.41 10.13 18.89
N ALA A 47 2.70 9.87 18.67
CA ALA A 47 3.30 9.93 17.36
C ALA A 47 2.72 8.75 16.56
N GLU A 48 1.56 8.99 15.95
CA GLU A 48 1.10 8.24 14.79
C GLU A 48 2.19 8.37 13.70
N LEU A 49 3.31 7.63 13.86
CA LEU A 49 4.04 7.10 12.74
C LEU A 49 2.95 6.51 11.86
N PRO A 50 2.84 6.92 10.58
CA PRO A 50 1.78 6.48 9.69
C PRO A 50 2.00 4.99 9.39
N TYR A 51 1.72 4.16 10.38
CA TYR A 51 1.63 2.73 10.27
C TYR A 51 0.28 2.52 9.61
N ILE A 52 0.30 2.56 8.28
CA ILE A 52 -0.85 2.25 7.45
C ILE A 52 -1.39 0.91 7.95
N PRO A 53 -2.58 0.87 8.56
CA PRO A 53 -3.10 -0.38 9.05
C PRO A 53 -3.39 -1.23 7.81
N ARG A 54 -2.67 -2.34 7.66
CA ARG A 54 -2.75 -3.33 6.56
C ARG A 54 -4.19 -3.73 6.19
N ARG A 55 -5.13 -3.56 7.13
CA ARG A 55 -6.57 -3.81 6.94
C ARG A 55 -7.28 -2.78 6.05
N ARG A 56 -6.85 -1.50 6.01
CA ARG A 56 -7.38 -0.48 5.08
C ARG A 56 -6.91 -0.73 3.66
N GLU A 57 -5.66 -1.17 3.49
CA GLU A 57 -5.11 -1.60 2.20
C GLU A 57 -5.91 -2.76 1.60
N GLN A 58 -6.26 -3.77 2.42
CA GLN A 58 -7.02 -4.91 1.94
C GLN A 58 -8.45 -4.53 1.51
N LYS A 59 -9.07 -3.56 2.19
CA LYS A 59 -10.39 -3.03 1.80
C LYS A 59 -10.32 -2.19 0.52
N ARG A 60 -9.29 -1.35 0.38
CA ARG A 60 -9.03 -0.60 -0.88
C ARG A 60 -8.73 -1.53 -2.05
N ARG A 61 -7.85 -2.52 -1.86
CA ARG A 61 -7.56 -3.53 -2.89
C ARG A 61 -8.81 -4.25 -3.39
N LYS A 62 -9.74 -4.56 -2.48
CA LYS A 62 -11.00 -5.20 -2.86
C LYS A 62 -11.86 -4.28 -3.72
N GLU A 63 -11.93 -3.00 -3.36
CA GLU A 63 -12.63 -1.98 -4.12
C GLU A 63 -11.96 -1.70 -5.48
N ASP A 64 -10.64 -1.71 -5.55
CA ASP A 64 -9.87 -1.54 -6.79
C ASP A 64 -10.07 -2.72 -7.74
N PHE A 65 -10.13 -3.95 -7.20
CA PHE A 65 -10.44 -5.15 -7.99
C PHE A 65 -11.87 -5.12 -8.54
N GLU A 66 -12.84 -4.72 -7.70
CA GLU A 66 -14.23 -4.56 -8.14
C GLU A 66 -14.36 -3.49 -9.25
N ARG A 67 -13.64 -2.37 -9.12
CA ARG A 67 -13.56 -1.33 -10.15
C ARG A 67 -12.94 -1.86 -11.45
N LEU A 68 -11.85 -2.62 -11.36
CA LEU A 68 -11.22 -3.22 -12.54
C LEU A 68 -12.16 -4.21 -13.23
N ALA A 69 -12.85 -5.04 -12.46
CA ALA A 69 -13.83 -5.98 -12.97
C ALA A 69 -14.98 -5.25 -13.68
N ASP A 70 -15.44 -4.11 -13.15
CA ASP A 70 -16.45 -3.28 -13.79
C ASP A 70 -15.96 -2.65 -15.10
N VAL A 71 -14.70 -2.17 -15.15
CA VAL A 71 -14.09 -1.66 -16.39
C VAL A 71 -14.00 -2.76 -17.45
N ILE A 72 -13.56 -3.97 -17.08
CA ILE A 72 -13.50 -5.13 -17.99
C ILE A 72 -14.91 -5.51 -18.47
N LYS A 73 -15.90 -5.48 -17.59
CA LYS A 73 -17.31 -5.74 -17.93
C LYS A 73 -17.88 -4.68 -18.86
N MET A 74 -17.49 -3.41 -18.71
CA MET A 74 -17.83 -2.34 -19.65
C MET A 74 -17.10 -2.50 -21.00
N ALA A 75 -15.85 -2.94 -21.00
CA ALA A 75 -15.05 -3.21 -22.21
C ALA A 75 -15.67 -4.30 -23.10
N LYS A 76 -16.49 -5.18 -22.53
CA LYS A 76 -17.30 -6.16 -23.28
C LYS A 76 -18.18 -5.51 -24.37
N LYS A 77 -18.70 -4.30 -24.13
CA LYS A 77 -19.68 -3.62 -24.99
C LYS A 77 -19.25 -2.23 -25.48
N GLY A 78 -18.41 -1.51 -24.73
CA GLY A 78 -18.00 -0.14 -25.07
C GLY A 78 -16.58 -0.05 -25.63
N SER A 79 -16.38 0.70 -26.72
CA SER A 79 -15.05 0.91 -27.32
C SER A 79 -14.09 1.66 -26.40
N VAL A 80 -14.60 2.60 -25.60
CA VAL A 80 -13.81 3.41 -24.66
C VAL A 80 -13.18 2.54 -23.57
N ALA A 81 -13.96 1.64 -22.97
CA ALA A 81 -13.44 0.74 -21.95
C ALA A 81 -12.45 -0.29 -22.52
N LYS A 82 -12.60 -0.70 -23.79
CA LYS A 82 -11.55 -1.49 -24.46
C LYS A 82 -10.25 -0.72 -24.63
N GLN A 83 -10.35 0.56 -24.96
CA GLN A 83 -9.18 1.42 -25.11
C GLN A 83 -8.44 1.60 -23.77
N ILE A 84 -9.18 1.76 -22.67
CA ILE A 84 -8.59 1.81 -21.32
C ILE A 84 -7.81 0.52 -21.00
N VAL A 85 -8.35 -0.64 -21.38
CA VAL A 85 -7.65 -1.93 -21.19
C VAL A 85 -6.39 -2.02 -22.05
N LEU A 86 -6.45 -1.58 -23.30
CA LEU A 86 -5.29 -1.54 -24.20
C LEU A 86 -4.20 -0.56 -23.72
N ASP A 87 -4.60 0.60 -23.22
CA ASP A 87 -3.69 1.60 -22.66
C ASP A 87 -3.02 1.05 -21.39
N SER A 88 -3.75 0.30 -20.56
CA SER A 88 -3.19 -0.37 -19.38
C SER A 88 -2.19 -1.46 -19.76
N LEU A 89 -2.46 -2.24 -20.82
CA LEU A 89 -1.50 -3.22 -21.36
C LEU A 89 -0.25 -2.54 -21.90
N LEU A 90 -0.40 -1.39 -22.56
CA LEU A 90 0.72 -0.60 -23.05
C LEU A 90 1.61 -0.07 -21.92
N GLU A 91 1.01 0.41 -20.84
CA GLU A 91 1.74 0.85 -19.64
C GLU A 91 2.56 -0.31 -19.03
N ILE A 92 1.99 -1.52 -18.97
CA ILE A 92 2.72 -2.71 -18.51
C ILE A 92 3.93 -3.00 -19.42
N TYR A 93 3.75 -2.96 -20.74
CA TYR A 93 4.87 -3.19 -21.66
C TYR A 93 5.89 -2.04 -21.69
N GLU A 94 5.51 -0.80 -21.42
CA GLU A 94 6.46 0.32 -21.22
C GLU A 94 7.32 0.13 -19.96
N ILE A 95 6.86 -0.66 -18.97
CA ILE A 95 7.66 -1.01 -17.78
C ILE A 95 8.61 -2.18 -18.08
N ILE A 96 8.18 -3.13 -18.89
CA ILE A 96 8.97 -4.33 -19.23
C ILE A 96 10.04 -4.02 -20.29
N GLU A 97 9.70 -3.18 -21.28
CA GLU A 97 10.56 -2.84 -22.41
C GLU A 97 11.12 -1.42 -22.25
N GLU A 98 12.43 -1.26 -22.45
CA GLU A 98 13.09 0.07 -22.40
C GLU A 98 12.71 0.98 -23.59
N ASP A 99 12.16 0.41 -24.67
CA ASP A 99 11.81 1.13 -25.90
C ASP A 99 10.29 1.16 -26.13
N ARG A 100 9.73 2.38 -26.12
CA ARG A 100 8.31 2.67 -26.30
C ARG A 100 7.76 2.17 -27.65
N GLU A 101 8.57 2.18 -28.70
CA GLU A 101 8.12 1.73 -30.02
C GLU A 101 8.02 0.20 -30.09
N LYS A 102 8.85 -0.53 -29.32
CA LYS A 102 8.73 -1.98 -29.17
C LYS A 102 7.51 -2.36 -28.34
N ALA A 103 7.23 -1.62 -27.26
CA ALA A 103 6.03 -1.81 -26.44
C ALA A 103 4.74 -1.64 -27.27
N LYS A 104 4.65 -0.58 -28.08
CA LYS A 104 3.51 -0.36 -29.00
C LYS A 104 3.34 -1.48 -30.01
N THR A 105 4.45 -2.01 -30.53
CA THR A 105 4.43 -3.09 -31.53
C THR A 105 3.88 -4.37 -30.92
N LYS A 106 4.38 -4.77 -29.74
CA LYS A 106 3.87 -5.93 -28.98
C LYS A 106 2.38 -5.77 -28.66
N VAL A 107 1.94 -4.62 -28.15
CA VAL A 107 0.52 -4.38 -27.84
C VAL A 107 -0.36 -4.47 -29.09
N ARG A 108 0.13 -4.00 -30.24
CA ARG A 108 -0.59 -4.11 -31.52
C ARG A 108 -0.65 -5.55 -32.04
N GLU A 109 0.35 -6.36 -31.76
CA GLU A 109 0.39 -7.80 -32.11
C GLU A 109 -0.61 -8.64 -31.31
N LEU A 110 -0.94 -8.22 -30.08
CA LEU A 110 -1.93 -8.90 -29.22
C LEU A 110 -3.37 -8.89 -29.79
N LYS A 111 -3.64 -8.12 -30.87
CA LYS A 111 -4.84 -8.16 -31.72
C LYS A 111 -6.15 -8.50 -30.98
N ILE A 112 -6.45 -7.81 -29.89
CA ILE A 112 -7.74 -7.96 -29.19
C ILE A 112 -8.85 -7.40 -30.09
N THR A 113 -9.48 -8.31 -30.84
CA THR A 113 -10.45 -7.98 -31.89
C THR A 113 -11.85 -8.50 -31.57
N GLY A 114 -11.98 -9.37 -30.56
CA GLY A 114 -13.26 -9.86 -30.06
C GLY A 114 -14.17 -8.77 -29.50
N SER A 115 -15.48 -9.01 -29.59
CA SER A 115 -16.53 -8.26 -28.88
C SER A 115 -17.40 -9.24 -28.10
N GLY A 116 -17.99 -8.82 -26.98
CA GLY A 116 -18.81 -9.73 -26.18
C GLY A 116 -17.97 -10.80 -25.46
N ASN A 117 -18.38 -12.07 -25.49
CA ASN A 117 -17.65 -13.15 -24.79
C ASN A 117 -16.25 -13.38 -25.36
N LYS A 118 -16.07 -13.28 -26.68
CA LYS A 118 -14.77 -13.46 -27.33
C LYS A 118 -13.73 -12.43 -26.87
N PHE A 119 -14.16 -11.23 -26.47
CA PHE A 119 -13.24 -10.23 -25.91
C PHE A 119 -12.58 -10.71 -24.61
N LEU A 120 -13.32 -11.39 -23.74
CA LEU A 120 -12.77 -11.88 -22.47
C LEU A 120 -11.81 -13.05 -22.71
N GLU A 121 -12.16 -13.96 -23.63
CA GLU A 121 -11.29 -15.06 -24.04
C GLU A 121 -9.99 -14.55 -24.69
N ASP A 122 -10.08 -13.53 -25.53
CA ASP A 122 -8.92 -12.88 -26.14
C ASP A 122 -8.06 -12.17 -25.07
N LEU A 123 -8.69 -11.46 -24.12
CA LEU A 123 -8.01 -10.76 -23.04
C LEU A 123 -7.30 -11.73 -22.08
N GLU A 124 -7.91 -12.86 -21.76
CA GLU A 124 -7.33 -13.91 -20.92
C GLU A 124 -6.03 -14.45 -21.54
N LYS A 125 -6.06 -14.79 -22.83
CA LYS A 125 -4.86 -15.23 -23.56
C LYS A 125 -3.76 -14.18 -23.61
N VAL A 126 -4.15 -12.92 -23.79
CA VAL A 126 -3.20 -11.80 -23.79
C VAL A 126 -2.55 -11.63 -22.42
N LEU A 127 -3.33 -11.74 -21.33
CA LEU A 127 -2.80 -11.65 -19.97
C LEU A 127 -1.86 -12.82 -19.65
N GLU A 128 -2.13 -14.02 -20.15
CA GLU A 128 -1.23 -15.18 -19.98
C GLU A 128 0.13 -14.95 -20.66
N ILE A 129 0.14 -14.36 -21.86
CA ILE A 129 1.37 -13.97 -22.55
C ILE A 129 2.12 -12.87 -21.78
N VAL A 130 1.40 -11.85 -21.31
CA VAL A 130 1.98 -10.75 -20.53
C VAL A 130 2.58 -11.28 -19.22
N GLU A 131 1.91 -12.21 -18.55
CA GLU A 131 2.43 -12.83 -17.32
C GLU A 131 3.73 -13.58 -17.58
N ALA A 132 3.81 -14.34 -18.68
CA ALA A 132 5.03 -15.02 -19.09
C ALA A 132 6.16 -14.02 -19.36
N ASP A 133 5.89 -12.94 -20.12
CA ASP A 133 6.86 -11.88 -20.44
C ASP A 133 7.39 -11.18 -19.18
N VAL A 134 6.49 -10.85 -18.23
CA VAL A 134 6.86 -10.23 -16.94
C VAL A 134 7.73 -11.17 -16.11
N ASN A 135 7.37 -12.45 -16.08
CA ASN A 135 8.11 -13.44 -15.29
C ASN A 135 9.52 -13.68 -15.86
N GLU A 136 9.66 -13.70 -17.18
CA GLU A 136 10.96 -13.81 -17.85
C GLU A 136 11.83 -12.56 -17.61
N SER A 137 11.25 -11.37 -17.71
CA SER A 137 11.92 -10.09 -17.41
C SER A 137 12.38 -10.00 -15.94
N ARG A 138 11.61 -10.53 -14.99
CA ARG A 138 12.02 -10.59 -13.57
C ARG A 138 13.11 -11.62 -13.28
N GLY A 139 13.24 -12.65 -14.12
CA GLY A 139 14.30 -13.66 -14.00
C GLY A 139 15.66 -13.22 -14.56
N SER A 140 15.71 -12.10 -15.29
CA SER A 140 16.93 -11.56 -15.92
C SER A 140 17.55 -10.35 -15.19
N LEU A 141 16.92 -9.88 -14.10
CA LEU A 141 17.45 -8.91 -13.14
C LEU A 141 18.10 -9.61 -11.93
#